data_AF-A0A7X1KD94-F1
#
_entry.id   AF-A0A7X1KD94-F1
#
_cell.length_a   1.000
_cell.length_b   1.000
_cell.length_c   1.000
_cell.angle_alpha   90.00
_cell.angle_beta   90.00
_cell.angle_gamma   90.00
#
_symmetry.space_group_name_H-M   'P 1'
#
loop_
_entity.id
_entity.type
_entity.pdbx_description
1 polymer ?
#
loop_
_entity_poly.entity_id
_entity_poly.type
_entity_poly.pdbx_seq_one_letter_code
_entity_poly.pdbx_strand_id
1 'polypeptide(L)'
;MPDTVEAARQDVDQEATDDLRENGGGSNDASLALIDALTDRPYTYQRAMRYRSVRYGNLPRYISTWGDQEALFNPPLDRFTQNANGWFELRPEQAPEELMPRQPAAERFDGPVAVLSSPANASGATMVIAKLRDMGRAIVMGAPSGGSADGPTAGTIFNVKLPNSGIAVRVPVVFNQMAVSHFDRDGGITPDIPIAVTVADYRAGRDRVLERAVARFSR
;
A
#
# COMPACT_ATOMS: atom_id res chain seq x y z
N MET A 1 -16.32 -23.60 -18.75
CA MET A 1 -16.53 -22.58 -17.70
C MET A 1 -15.64 -21.37 -17.99
N PRO A 2 -16.05 -20.47 -18.89
CA PRO A 2 -15.56 -19.11 -18.88
C PRO A 2 -16.74 -18.13 -18.97
N ASP A 3 -17.15 -17.53 -17.87
CA ASP A 3 -18.13 -16.42 -17.87
C ASP A 3 -17.81 -15.50 -16.70
N THR A 4 -17.06 -14.42 -16.95
CA THR A 4 -16.99 -13.25 -16.05
C THR A 4 -16.40 -12.01 -16.73
N VAL A 5 -16.54 -11.87 -18.06
CA VAL A 5 -16.11 -10.65 -18.76
C VAL A 5 -17.10 -10.30 -19.87
N GLU A 6 -18.37 -10.03 -19.53
CA GLU A 6 -19.24 -9.22 -20.42
C GLU A 6 -20.51 -8.78 -19.69
N ALA A 7 -20.52 -7.56 -19.14
CA ALA A 7 -21.73 -6.75 -18.95
C ALA A 7 -21.35 -5.38 -18.37
N ALA A 8 -21.14 -4.39 -19.23
CA ALA A 8 -21.54 -2.97 -19.02
C ALA A 8 -20.87 -2.09 -20.09
N ARG A 9 -21.45 -2.08 -21.30
CA ARG A 9 -21.30 -0.98 -22.25
C ARG A 9 -22.67 -0.39 -22.49
N GLN A 10 -23.10 0.49 -21.60
CA GLN A 10 -24.14 1.50 -21.85
C GLN A 10 -23.73 2.75 -21.08
N ASP A 11 -23.80 3.90 -21.76
CA ASP A 11 -23.34 5.21 -21.28
C ASP A 11 -23.92 5.56 -19.91
N VAL A 12 -23.07 5.46 -18.87
CA VAL A 12 -23.31 5.97 -17.52
C VAL A 12 -22.16 6.91 -17.21
N ASP A 13 -22.48 8.12 -16.76
CA ASP A 13 -21.52 9.13 -16.31
C ASP A 13 -20.37 8.48 -15.52
N GLN A 14 -19.15 8.62 -16.05
CA GLN A 14 -18.01 7.78 -15.68
C GLN A 14 -17.47 8.15 -14.30
N GLU A 15 -17.95 7.46 -13.28
CA GLU A 15 -17.56 7.63 -11.87
C GLU A 15 -17.07 6.30 -11.29
N ALA A 16 -16.02 6.33 -10.47
CA ALA A 16 -15.52 5.15 -9.79
C ALA A 16 -15.56 5.33 -8.27
N THR A 17 -16.21 4.39 -7.60
CA THR A 17 -16.10 4.21 -6.14
C THR A 17 -15.30 2.94 -5.88
N ASP A 18 -14.11 3.09 -5.32
CA ASP A 18 -13.24 1.98 -4.94
C ASP A 18 -13.40 1.71 -3.44
N ASP A 19 -14.06 0.60 -3.10
CA ASP A 19 -14.32 0.23 -1.72
C ASP A 19 -13.19 -0.64 -1.17
N LEU A 20 -12.25 0.02 -0.49
CA LEU A 20 -11.11 -0.64 0.14
C LEU A 20 -11.34 -0.91 1.62
N ARG A 21 -12.52 -0.65 2.20
CA ARG A 21 -12.67 -0.62 3.67
C ARG A 21 -12.31 -1.90 4.39
N GLU A 22 -12.44 -3.07 3.77
CA GLU A 22 -12.08 -4.36 4.38
C GLU A 22 -10.76 -4.93 3.83
N ASN A 23 -9.96 -4.10 3.13
CA ASN A 23 -8.72 -4.52 2.48
C ASN A 23 -7.50 -4.22 3.38
N GLY A 24 -6.88 -5.27 3.92
CA GLY A 24 -5.64 -5.20 4.71
C GLY A 24 -4.33 -5.12 3.91
N GLY A 25 -4.42 -5.09 2.58
CA GLY A 25 -3.31 -5.04 1.64
C GLY A 25 -3.05 -6.36 0.92
N GLY A 26 -1.89 -6.48 0.29
CA GLY A 26 -1.55 -7.64 -0.54
C GLY A 26 -0.44 -7.33 -1.53
N SER A 27 -0.64 -7.74 -2.78
CA SER A 27 0.36 -7.67 -3.84
C SER A 27 0.71 -6.23 -4.26
N ASN A 28 1.99 -5.97 -4.50
CA ASN A 28 2.44 -4.74 -5.15
C ASN A 28 1.93 -4.65 -6.59
N ASP A 29 1.95 -5.74 -7.36
CA ASP A 29 1.51 -5.74 -8.75
C ASP A 29 0.07 -5.24 -8.90
N ALA A 30 -0.83 -5.72 -8.03
CA ALA A 30 -2.22 -5.26 -8.00
C ALA A 30 -2.34 -3.80 -7.58
N SER A 31 -1.53 -3.38 -6.59
CA SER A 31 -1.50 -1.99 -6.12
C SER A 31 -1.04 -1.03 -7.21
N LEU A 32 0.05 -1.40 -7.91
CA LEU A 32 0.65 -0.63 -8.99
C LEU A 32 -0.27 -0.59 -10.21
N ALA A 33 -0.85 -1.72 -10.61
CA ALA A 33 -1.79 -1.78 -11.73
C ALA A 33 -3.03 -0.89 -11.48
N LEU A 34 -3.56 -0.91 -10.26
CA LEU A 34 -4.67 -0.03 -9.88
C LEU A 34 -4.28 1.45 -9.94
N ILE A 35 -3.11 1.83 -9.41
CA ILE A 35 -2.66 3.22 -9.49
C ILE A 35 -2.43 3.62 -10.95
N ASP A 36 -1.76 2.79 -11.76
CA ASP A 36 -1.51 3.03 -13.18
C ASP A 36 -2.82 3.22 -13.97
N ALA A 37 -3.86 2.45 -13.65
CA ALA A 37 -5.19 2.55 -14.27
C ALA A 37 -5.97 3.81 -13.84
N LEU A 38 -5.63 4.41 -12.70
CA LEU A 38 -6.34 5.60 -12.19
C LEU A 38 -5.57 6.88 -12.47
N THR A 39 -4.25 6.92 -12.34
CA THR A 39 -3.47 8.18 -12.47
C THR A 39 -3.44 8.74 -13.88
N ASP A 40 -3.28 10.06 -14.01
CA ASP A 40 -3.16 10.79 -15.28
C ASP A 40 -1.72 11.27 -15.58
N ARG A 41 -0.79 11.11 -14.62
CA ARG A 41 0.59 11.58 -14.73
C ARG A 41 1.59 10.58 -14.16
N PRO A 42 2.87 10.65 -14.60
CA PRO A 42 3.93 9.79 -14.07
C PRO A 42 4.12 9.96 -12.56
N TYR A 43 4.48 8.89 -11.88
CA TYR A 43 4.71 8.90 -10.44
C TYR A 43 5.78 7.90 -10.02
N THR A 44 6.44 8.17 -8.90
CA THR A 44 7.25 7.18 -8.18
C THR A 44 6.40 6.60 -7.06
N TYR A 45 6.38 5.27 -6.92
CA TYR A 45 5.58 4.60 -5.89
C TYR A 45 6.25 4.69 -4.52
N GLN A 46 7.49 4.22 -4.42
CA GLN A 46 8.31 4.25 -3.23
C GLN A 46 9.54 5.14 -3.42
N ARG A 47 9.86 5.93 -2.39
CA ARG A 47 11.08 6.74 -2.36
C ARG A 47 12.31 5.89 -2.09
N ALA A 48 12.19 4.90 -1.21
CA ALA A 48 13.32 4.06 -0.82
C ALA A 48 12.86 2.75 -0.17
N MET A 49 13.63 1.68 -0.39
CA MET A 49 13.59 0.47 0.44
C MET A 49 14.82 0.47 1.35
N ARG A 50 14.60 0.50 2.66
CA ARG A 50 15.64 0.76 3.67
C ARG A 50 15.85 -0.42 4.61
N TYR A 51 17.12 -0.78 4.79
CA TYR A 51 17.57 -1.83 5.67
C TYR A 51 18.49 -1.27 6.74
N ARG A 52 18.32 -1.69 8.00
CA ARG A 52 19.24 -1.28 9.08
C ARG A 52 20.55 -2.08 9.02
N SER A 53 20.50 -3.31 8.53
CA SER A 53 21.66 -4.14 8.26
C SER A 53 21.40 -5.00 7.01
N VAL A 54 22.46 -5.33 6.28
CA VAL A 54 22.44 -6.29 5.16
C VAL A 54 23.43 -7.44 5.40
N ARG A 55 23.99 -7.54 6.60
CA ARG A 55 24.88 -8.61 7.05
C ARG A 55 24.48 -9.04 8.46
N TYR A 56 24.30 -10.33 8.65
CA TYR A 56 23.65 -10.86 9.85
C TYR A 56 24.54 -11.84 10.64
N GLY A 57 25.80 -12.03 10.23
CA GLY A 57 26.75 -12.88 10.92
C GLY A 57 26.24 -14.31 11.07
N ASN A 58 26.15 -14.81 12.30
CA ASN A 58 25.66 -16.15 12.60
C ASN A 58 24.14 -16.23 12.85
N LEU A 59 23.39 -15.13 12.75
CA LEU A 59 21.93 -15.14 12.90
C LEU A 59 21.21 -16.14 12.00
N PRO A 60 21.63 -16.43 10.75
CA PRO A 60 20.99 -17.43 9.90
C PRO A 60 20.92 -18.85 10.51
N ARG A 61 21.68 -19.13 11.59
CA ARG A 61 21.56 -20.37 12.36
C ARG A 61 20.30 -20.45 13.22
N TYR A 62 19.68 -19.31 13.51
CA TYR A 62 18.57 -19.16 14.47
C TYR A 62 17.31 -18.59 13.84
N ILE A 63 17.41 -17.99 12.66
CA ILE A 63 16.30 -17.30 11.98
C ILE A 63 16.15 -17.83 10.56
N SER A 64 14.91 -17.92 10.09
CA SER A 64 14.59 -18.30 8.71
C SER A 64 13.84 -17.19 8.00
N THR A 65 13.77 -17.26 6.67
CA THR A 65 12.97 -16.36 5.84
C THR A 65 12.40 -17.15 4.69
N TRP A 66 11.32 -16.64 4.08
CA TRP A 66 10.85 -17.16 2.80
C TRP A 66 11.79 -16.72 1.67
N GLY A 67 11.85 -17.52 0.61
CA GLY A 67 12.70 -17.26 -0.56
C GLY A 67 14.14 -17.75 -0.40
N ASP A 68 15.04 -17.18 -1.21
CA ASP A 68 16.47 -17.50 -1.18
C ASP A 68 17.12 -16.89 0.06
N GLN A 69 17.38 -17.73 1.06
CA GLN A 69 17.99 -17.30 2.32
C GLN A 69 19.39 -16.73 2.12
N GLU A 70 20.19 -17.32 1.24
CA GLU A 70 21.58 -16.88 1.04
C GLU A 70 21.60 -15.48 0.40
N ALA A 71 20.76 -15.28 -0.61
CA ALA A 71 20.62 -13.97 -1.24
C ALA A 71 20.10 -12.88 -0.28
N LEU A 72 19.25 -13.24 0.68
CA LEU A 72 18.69 -12.30 1.66
C LEU A 72 19.62 -12.02 2.85
N PHE A 73 20.39 -13.00 3.30
CA PHE A 73 21.33 -12.83 4.40
C PHE A 73 22.69 -12.27 3.96
N ASN A 74 23.09 -12.56 2.72
CA ASN A 74 24.38 -12.15 2.15
C ASN A 74 24.22 -11.47 0.76
N PRO A 75 23.35 -10.45 0.60
CA PRO A 75 23.17 -9.81 -0.69
C PRO A 75 24.46 -9.08 -1.13
N PRO A 76 24.78 -9.02 -2.44
CA PRO A 76 25.88 -8.20 -2.93
C PRO A 76 25.76 -6.74 -2.45
N LEU A 77 26.85 -6.17 -1.91
CA LEU A 77 26.81 -4.85 -1.27
C LEU A 77 26.64 -3.70 -2.27
N ASP A 78 27.05 -3.92 -3.51
CA ASP A 78 26.87 -2.99 -4.63
C ASP A 78 25.40 -2.76 -4.98
N ARG A 79 24.48 -3.64 -4.56
CA ARG A 79 23.02 -3.42 -4.66
C ARG A 79 22.51 -2.27 -3.80
N PHE A 80 23.34 -1.74 -2.89
CA PHE A 80 22.94 -0.72 -1.93
C PHE A 80 23.80 0.54 -2.03
N THR A 81 23.21 1.64 -1.59
CA THR A 81 23.91 2.84 -1.13
C THR A 81 23.73 2.96 0.38
N GLN A 82 24.67 3.60 1.07
CA GLN A 82 24.50 3.91 2.49
C GLN A 82 24.22 5.39 2.66
N ASN A 83 23.15 5.73 3.38
CA ASN A 83 22.82 7.13 3.67
C ASN A 83 23.56 7.63 4.94
N ALA A 84 23.52 8.94 5.19
CA ALA A 84 24.22 9.57 6.31
C ALA A 84 23.82 9.04 7.70
N ASN A 85 22.63 8.43 7.82
CA ASN A 85 22.12 7.83 9.06
C ASN A 85 22.47 6.34 9.21
N GLY A 86 23.31 5.82 8.32
CA GLY A 86 23.81 4.46 8.32
C GLY A 86 22.82 3.42 7.78
N TRP A 87 21.69 3.82 7.19
CA TRP A 87 20.78 2.89 6.52
C TRP A 87 21.34 2.47 5.17
N PHE A 88 21.13 1.20 4.83
CA PHE A 88 21.33 0.69 3.48
C PHE A 88 20.05 0.92 2.67
N GLU A 89 20.15 1.69 1.60
CA GLU A 89 19.07 1.93 0.65
C GLU A 89 19.30 1.05 -0.58
N LEU A 90 18.30 0.25 -0.95
CA LEU A 90 18.36 -0.54 -2.18
C LEU A 90 18.45 0.42 -3.37
N ARG A 91 19.38 0.18 -4.29
CA ARG A 91 19.50 1.00 -5.49
C ARG A 91 18.28 0.81 -6.41
N PRO A 92 17.74 1.88 -7.04
CA PRO A 92 16.52 1.79 -7.83
C PRO A 92 16.53 0.73 -8.93
N GLU A 93 17.67 0.48 -9.59
CA GLU A 93 17.82 -0.54 -10.63
C GLU A 93 17.57 -1.98 -10.14
N GLN A 94 17.57 -2.21 -8.82
CA GLN A 94 17.33 -3.51 -8.22
C GLN A 94 15.84 -3.79 -7.96
N ALA A 95 15.00 -2.76 -7.98
CA ALA A 95 13.55 -2.83 -7.83
C ALA A 95 12.88 -1.70 -8.64
N PRO A 96 13.02 -1.72 -9.98
CA PRO A 96 12.62 -0.61 -10.83
C PRO A 96 11.11 -0.36 -10.80
N GLU A 97 10.29 -1.39 -10.59
CA GLU A 97 8.83 -1.23 -10.55
C GLU A 97 8.35 -0.38 -9.39
N GLU A 98 9.00 -0.49 -8.22
CA GLU A 98 8.65 0.26 -7.03
C GLU A 98 9.42 1.58 -6.87
N LEU A 99 10.69 1.63 -7.31
CA LEU A 99 11.61 2.74 -7.01
C LEU A 99 11.81 3.72 -8.17
N MET A 100 11.42 3.36 -9.40
CA MET A 100 11.54 4.26 -10.56
C MET A 100 10.19 4.86 -10.97
N PRO A 101 10.19 5.97 -11.74
CA PRO A 101 8.96 6.54 -12.27
C PRO A 101 8.18 5.54 -13.12
N ARG A 102 6.90 5.39 -12.78
CA ARG A 102 5.90 4.64 -13.54
C ARG A 102 5.08 5.59 -14.40
N GLN A 103 4.49 5.03 -15.45
CA GLN A 103 3.63 5.74 -16.38
C GLN A 103 2.17 5.30 -16.17
N PRO A 104 1.20 6.21 -16.33
CA PRO A 104 -0.21 5.84 -16.44
C PRO A 104 -0.45 4.75 -17.49
N ALA A 105 -1.46 3.92 -17.27
CA ALA A 105 -1.95 3.00 -18.27
C ALA A 105 -2.53 3.77 -19.48
N ALA A 106 -2.45 3.17 -20.68
CA ALA A 106 -3.01 3.75 -21.90
C ALA A 106 -4.54 3.93 -21.78
N GLU A 107 -5.22 2.88 -21.33
CA GLU A 107 -6.66 2.82 -21.07
C GLU A 107 -6.95 3.14 -19.60
N ARG A 108 -6.52 4.33 -19.15
CA ARG A 108 -6.78 4.80 -17.78
C ARG A 108 -8.22 5.32 -17.65
N PHE A 109 -8.76 5.19 -16.45
CA PHE A 109 -9.99 5.86 -16.05
C PHE A 109 -9.70 7.33 -15.73
N ASP A 110 -10.35 8.25 -16.42
CA ASP A 110 -10.15 9.71 -16.27
C ASP A 110 -11.26 10.40 -15.47
N GLY A 111 -12.34 9.68 -15.14
CA GLY A 111 -13.44 10.17 -14.33
C GLY A 111 -13.10 10.39 -12.85
N PRO A 112 -14.00 11.03 -12.08
CA PRO A 112 -13.82 11.23 -10.64
C PRO A 112 -13.71 9.89 -9.88
N VAL A 113 -12.82 9.83 -8.88
CA VAL A 113 -12.60 8.64 -8.04
C VAL A 113 -12.81 8.98 -6.57
N ALA A 114 -13.65 8.20 -5.88
CA ALA A 114 -13.69 8.17 -4.43
C ALA A 114 -13.14 6.84 -3.93
N VAL A 115 -12.29 6.90 -2.90
CA VAL A 115 -11.77 5.71 -2.22
C VAL A 115 -12.40 5.64 -0.83
N LEU A 116 -13.01 4.51 -0.50
CA LEU A 116 -13.57 4.27 0.83
C LEU A 116 -12.51 3.64 1.73
N SER A 117 -12.27 4.25 2.87
CA SER A 117 -11.18 3.90 3.80
C SER A 117 -11.69 3.56 5.20
N SER A 118 -10.92 2.72 5.89
CA SER A 118 -11.19 2.27 7.26
C SER A 118 -9.91 1.92 8.02
N PRO A 119 -9.99 1.72 9.36
CA PRO A 119 -8.87 1.23 10.16
C PRO A 119 -8.31 -0.13 9.74
N ALA A 120 -9.04 -0.93 8.96
CA ALA A 120 -8.53 -2.21 8.43
C ALA A 120 -7.50 -2.01 7.30
N ASN A 121 -7.43 -0.82 6.70
CA ASN A 121 -6.45 -0.53 5.67
C ASN A 121 -5.03 -0.55 6.22
N ALA A 122 -4.26 -1.51 5.73
CA ALA A 122 -2.86 -1.72 6.05
C ALA A 122 -2.06 -2.08 4.79
N SER A 123 -0.73 -2.11 4.91
CA SER A 123 0.18 -2.59 3.85
C SER A 123 -0.14 -1.97 2.47
N GLY A 124 -0.23 -2.78 1.40
CA GLY A 124 -0.53 -2.33 0.04
C GLY A 124 -1.80 -1.47 -0.08
N ALA A 125 -2.85 -1.74 0.69
CA ALA A 125 -4.08 -0.93 0.64
C ALA A 125 -3.81 0.51 1.12
N THR A 126 -3.10 0.66 2.23
CA THR A 126 -2.65 1.99 2.70
C THR A 126 -1.76 2.67 1.66
N MET A 127 -0.86 1.94 1.01
CA MET A 127 0.06 2.50 0.03
C MET A 127 -0.68 3.04 -1.21
N VAL A 128 -1.70 2.32 -1.70
CA VAL A 128 -2.60 2.80 -2.77
C VAL A 128 -3.34 4.06 -2.35
N ILE A 129 -3.99 4.05 -1.18
CA ILE A 129 -4.73 5.21 -0.65
C ILE A 129 -3.78 6.41 -0.52
N ALA A 130 -2.59 6.20 0.06
CA ALA A 130 -1.60 7.24 0.25
C ALA A 130 -1.18 7.87 -1.07
N LYS A 131 -0.93 7.04 -2.09
CA LYS A 131 -0.45 7.53 -3.38
C LYS A 131 -1.53 8.26 -4.17
N LEU A 132 -2.72 7.68 -4.28
CA LEU A 132 -3.84 8.32 -4.98
C LEU A 132 -4.22 9.66 -4.33
N ARG A 133 -4.19 9.72 -2.99
CA ARG A 133 -4.46 10.95 -2.24
C ARG A 133 -3.35 11.99 -2.44
N ASP A 134 -2.08 11.61 -2.30
CA ASP A 134 -0.92 12.50 -2.52
C ASP A 134 -0.92 13.12 -3.92
N MET A 135 -1.36 12.34 -4.92
CA MET A 135 -1.47 12.82 -6.30
C MET A 135 -2.68 13.70 -6.55
N GLY A 136 -3.60 13.82 -5.59
CA GLY A 136 -4.90 14.49 -5.76
C GLY A 136 -5.85 13.75 -6.69
N ARG A 137 -5.60 12.46 -6.95
CA ARG A 137 -6.35 11.67 -7.94
C ARG A 137 -7.67 11.14 -7.41
N ALA A 138 -7.73 10.85 -6.11
CA ALA A 138 -8.93 10.36 -5.45
C ALA A 138 -9.27 11.20 -4.23
N ILE A 139 -10.57 11.31 -3.94
CA ILE A 139 -11.06 11.82 -2.66
C ILE A 139 -11.22 10.64 -1.71
N VAL A 140 -10.54 10.66 -0.56
CA VAL A 140 -10.62 9.61 0.43
C VAL A 140 -11.78 9.89 1.40
N MET A 141 -12.69 8.94 1.54
CA MET A 141 -13.86 9.03 2.43
C MET A 141 -13.86 7.90 3.46
N GLY A 142 -14.45 8.14 4.63
CA GLY A 142 -14.62 7.10 5.66
C GLY A 142 -13.84 7.41 6.94
N ALA A 143 -13.01 6.48 7.40
CA ALA A 143 -12.27 6.59 8.66
C ALA A 143 -10.76 6.49 8.42
N PRO A 144 -9.92 6.99 9.36
CA PRO A 144 -8.47 6.90 9.23
C PRO A 144 -7.98 5.47 8.99
N SER A 145 -6.98 5.30 8.13
CA SER A 145 -6.37 3.98 7.90
C SER A 145 -5.62 3.46 9.12
N GLY A 146 -5.42 2.14 9.20
CA GLY A 146 -4.56 1.53 10.22
C GLY A 146 -3.07 1.70 9.91
N GLY A 147 -2.69 1.68 8.64
CA GLY A 147 -1.32 1.92 8.18
C GLY A 147 -0.98 3.40 7.98
N SER A 148 0.30 3.74 8.05
CA SER A 148 0.84 5.08 7.78
C SER A 148 1.07 5.32 6.27
N ALA A 149 0.88 6.56 5.84
CA ALA A 149 1.27 7.01 4.49
C ALA A 149 2.79 7.00 4.25
N ASP A 150 3.64 6.98 5.28
CA ASP A 150 5.10 6.87 5.09
C ASP A 150 5.52 5.48 4.58
N GLY A 151 4.64 4.49 4.74
CA GLY A 151 4.81 3.13 4.24
C GLY A 151 5.08 2.09 5.32
N PRO A 152 5.04 0.80 4.96
CA PRO A 152 5.17 -0.30 5.92
C PRO A 152 6.62 -0.75 6.11
N THR A 153 6.90 -1.33 7.28
CA THR A 153 8.04 -2.25 7.42
C THR A 153 7.58 -3.65 7.01
N ALA A 154 8.00 -4.13 5.83
CA ALA A 154 7.44 -5.34 5.19
C ALA A 154 8.39 -5.92 4.11
N GLY A 155 7.92 -6.90 3.32
CA GLY A 155 8.69 -7.51 2.24
C GLY A 155 9.59 -8.64 2.75
N THR A 156 10.78 -8.29 3.24
CA THR A 156 11.65 -9.27 3.91
C THR A 156 11.29 -9.39 5.38
N ILE A 157 10.94 -10.60 5.80
CA ILE A 157 10.51 -10.92 7.17
C ILE A 157 11.28 -12.13 7.67
N PHE A 158 11.97 -11.95 8.78
CA PHE A 158 12.65 -13.03 9.47
C PHE A 158 11.71 -13.70 10.47
N ASN A 159 11.71 -15.02 10.46
CA ASN A 159 10.97 -15.87 11.36
C ASN A 159 11.93 -16.41 12.42
N VAL A 160 11.58 -16.24 13.69
CA VAL A 160 12.35 -16.73 14.84
C VAL A 160 11.44 -17.64 15.66
N LYS A 161 11.90 -18.85 15.98
CA LYS A 161 11.21 -19.73 16.93
C LYS A 161 11.97 -19.71 18.25
N LEU A 162 11.34 -19.22 19.31
CA LEU A 162 11.97 -19.14 20.63
C LEU A 162 12.21 -20.55 21.20
N PRO A 163 13.44 -20.88 21.66
CA PRO A 163 13.82 -22.26 21.95
C PRO A 163 13.06 -22.86 23.15
N ASN A 164 12.73 -22.05 24.16
CA ASN A 164 12.11 -22.54 25.40
C ASN A 164 10.57 -22.51 25.35
N SER A 165 9.98 -21.52 24.67
CA SER A 165 8.52 -21.36 24.62
C SER A 165 7.89 -21.89 23.34
N GLY A 166 8.67 -22.07 22.27
CA GLY A 166 8.18 -22.43 20.94
C GLY A 166 7.43 -21.32 20.21
N ILE A 167 7.31 -20.12 20.80
CA ILE A 167 6.64 -18.96 20.18
C ILE A 167 7.37 -18.58 18.89
N ALA A 168 6.60 -18.37 17.83
CA ALA A 168 7.09 -17.85 16.56
C ALA A 168 6.95 -16.33 16.50
N VAL A 169 8.04 -15.63 16.23
CA VAL A 169 8.11 -14.19 16.07
C VAL A 169 8.45 -13.87 14.62
N ARG A 170 7.75 -12.89 14.04
CA ARG A 170 8.03 -12.32 12.72
C ARG A 170 8.64 -10.95 12.89
N VAL A 171 9.80 -10.74 12.28
CA VAL A 171 10.56 -9.49 12.34
C VAL A 171 10.70 -8.95 10.92
N PRO A 172 9.89 -7.99 10.49
CA PRO A 172 10.09 -7.32 9.21
C PRO A 172 11.34 -6.43 9.29
N VAL A 173 12.17 -6.44 8.25
CA VAL A 173 13.49 -5.78 8.28
C VAL A 173 13.69 -4.70 7.21
N VAL A 174 12.71 -4.53 6.32
CA VAL A 174 12.75 -3.52 5.25
C VAL A 174 11.70 -2.48 5.52
N PHE A 175 12.12 -1.23 5.66
CA PHE A 175 11.20 -0.11 5.63
C PHE A 175 10.98 0.33 4.18
N ASN A 176 9.77 0.11 3.68
CA ASN A 176 9.36 0.46 2.32
C ASN A 176 8.76 1.85 2.35
N GLN A 177 9.60 2.87 2.17
CA GLN A 177 9.20 4.24 2.31
C GLN A 177 8.48 4.73 1.06
N MET A 178 7.25 5.21 1.22
CA MET A 178 6.44 5.75 0.13
C MET A 178 6.99 7.08 -0.38
N ALA A 179 6.83 7.33 -1.69
CA ALA A 179 7.10 8.63 -2.29
C ALA A 179 5.85 9.51 -2.22
N VAL A 180 5.57 9.99 -1.01
CA VAL A 180 4.49 10.96 -0.72
C VAL A 180 5.07 12.27 -0.19
N SER A 181 4.36 13.37 -0.45
CA SER A 181 4.79 14.73 -0.12
C SER A 181 4.61 15.05 1.37
N HIS A 182 3.52 14.56 1.97
CA HIS A 182 3.17 14.80 3.37
C HIS A 182 2.49 13.58 3.98
N PHE A 183 2.70 13.35 5.27
CA PHE A 183 2.02 12.30 6.04
C PHE A 183 1.96 12.68 7.53
N ASP A 184 0.99 12.11 8.25
CA ASP A 184 0.92 12.18 9.71
C ASP A 184 1.85 11.11 10.32
N ARG A 185 2.73 11.55 11.24
CA ARG A 185 3.72 10.68 11.89
C ARG A 185 3.12 9.84 13.01
N ASP A 186 2.02 10.30 13.60
CA ASP A 186 1.43 9.69 14.79
C ASP A 186 0.16 8.89 14.46
N GLY A 187 -0.18 8.75 13.17
CA GLY A 187 -1.42 8.12 12.74
C GLY A 187 -1.39 7.55 11.33
N GLY A 188 -2.55 7.05 10.91
CA GLY A 188 -2.78 6.64 9.53
C GLY A 188 -3.18 7.81 8.62
N ILE A 189 -3.65 7.47 7.43
CA ILE A 189 -4.14 8.44 6.46
C ILE A 189 -5.47 8.99 6.97
N THR A 190 -5.50 10.28 7.26
CA THR A 190 -6.77 10.96 7.54
C THR A 190 -7.56 11.12 6.25
N PRO A 191 -8.84 10.69 6.20
CA PRO A 191 -9.67 10.84 5.02
C PRO A 191 -9.96 12.32 4.74
N ASP A 192 -10.12 12.68 3.47
CA ASP A 192 -10.49 14.04 3.08
C ASP A 192 -11.92 14.38 3.54
N ILE A 193 -12.79 13.37 3.59
CA ILE A 193 -14.14 13.48 4.14
C ILE A 193 -14.32 12.39 5.21
N PRO A 194 -14.12 12.72 6.50
CA PRO A 194 -14.37 11.78 7.58
C PRO A 194 -15.87 11.50 7.72
N ILE A 195 -16.23 10.22 7.84
CA ILE A 195 -17.60 9.75 7.98
C ILE A 195 -17.66 8.78 9.16
N ALA A 196 -18.28 9.22 10.25
CA ALA A 196 -18.54 8.35 11.39
C ALA A 196 -19.74 7.43 11.09
N VAL A 197 -19.49 6.12 11.11
CA VAL A 197 -20.55 5.10 11.07
C VAL A 197 -21.12 4.94 12.48
N THR A 198 -22.45 5.01 12.62
CA THR A 198 -23.12 4.91 13.92
C THR A 198 -23.76 3.55 14.13
N VAL A 199 -24.05 3.20 15.38
CA VAL A 199 -24.83 1.99 15.73
C VAL A 199 -26.22 2.01 15.08
N ALA A 200 -26.81 3.20 14.91
CA ALA A 200 -28.09 3.35 14.23
C ALA A 200 -27.98 3.02 12.74
N ASP A 201 -26.91 3.43 12.07
CA ASP A 201 -26.63 3.08 10.67
C ASP A 201 -26.53 1.55 10.53
N TYR A 202 -25.79 0.89 11.43
CA TYR A 202 -25.67 -0.58 11.46
C TYR A 202 -27.03 -1.27 11.66
N ARG A 203 -27.82 -0.83 12.65
CA ARG A 203 -29.16 -1.40 12.92
C ARG A 203 -30.13 -1.21 11.76
N ALA A 204 -29.96 -0.14 10.98
CA ALA A 204 -30.78 0.16 9.82
C ALA A 204 -30.25 -0.48 8.53
N GLY A 205 -29.13 -1.21 8.56
CA GLY A 205 -28.49 -1.78 7.37
C GLY A 205 -27.98 -0.72 6.39
N ARG A 206 -27.66 0.50 6.88
CA ARG A 206 -27.24 1.63 6.05
C ARG A 206 -25.74 1.72 5.93
N ASP A 207 -25.26 1.80 4.69
CA ASP A 207 -23.87 2.09 4.39
C ASP A 207 -23.66 3.58 4.16
N ARG A 208 -23.47 4.31 5.27
CA ARG A 208 -23.32 5.76 5.23
C ARG A 208 -22.11 6.24 4.42
N VAL A 209 -21.05 5.45 4.34
CA VAL A 209 -19.83 5.84 3.62
C VAL A 209 -20.11 5.73 2.12
N LEU A 210 -20.68 4.62 1.67
CA LEU A 210 -21.05 4.40 0.28
C LEU A 210 -22.11 5.39 -0.19
N GLU A 211 -23.18 5.61 0.59
CA GLU A 211 -24.23 6.58 0.29
C GLU A 211 -23.65 7.99 0.02
N ARG A 212 -22.66 8.40 0.82
CA ARG A 212 -22.01 9.71 0.69
C ARG A 212 -21.08 9.79 -0.50
N ALA A 213 -20.41 8.70 -0.86
CA ALA A 213 -19.57 8.64 -2.06
C ALA A 213 -20.42 8.72 -3.33
N VAL A 214 -21.50 7.94 -3.43
CA VAL A 214 -22.43 8.01 -4.57
C VAL A 214 -23.03 9.42 -4.68
N ALA A 215 -23.55 9.97 -3.59
CA ALA A 215 -24.13 11.32 -3.58
C ALA A 215 -23.14 12.44 -3.92
N ARG A 216 -21.82 12.19 -3.82
CA ARG A 216 -20.79 13.18 -4.17
C ARG A 216 -20.69 13.37 -5.68
N PHE A 217 -20.98 12.34 -6.46
CA PHE A 217 -20.76 12.36 -7.89
C PHE A 217 -22.05 12.54 -8.70
N SER A 218 -23.22 12.21 -8.14
CA SER A 218 -24.53 12.47 -8.75
C SER A 218 -24.95 13.95 -8.86
N ARG A 219 -24.05 14.88 -9.22
CA ARG A 219 -24.30 16.33 -9.35
C ARG A 219 -24.03 16.85 -10.75
#